data_AF-A0A5E4YUV1-F1
#
_entry.id   AF-A0A5E4YUV1-F1
#
_cell.length_a   1.000
_cell.length_b   1.000
_cell.length_c   1.000
_cell.angle_alpha   90.00
_cell.angle_beta   90.00
_cell.angle_gamma   90.00
#
_symmetry.space_group_name_H-M   'P 1'
#
loop_
_entity.id
_entity.type
_entity.pdbx_description
1 polymer ?
#
loop_
_entity_poly.entity_id
_entity_poly.type
_entity_poly.pdbx_seq_one_letter_code
_entity_poly.pdbx_strand_id
1 'polypeptide(L)'
;MKSQIFGRKAGSGAEMKLLLSGEGASSGGRPVDPGRLHEFEVSNARRAVKVLREKGVDGYVMFESDPARYEFTPDEDFVYPAVSH
;
A
#
# COMPACT_ATOMS: atom_id res chain seq x y z
N MET A 1 2.50 -0.17 -11.70
CA MET A 1 3.14 -0.38 -10.39
C MET A 1 2.22 -1.25 -9.58
N LYS A 2 2.70 -2.38 -9.05
CA LYS A 2 1.90 -3.24 -8.17
C LYS A 2 2.10 -2.81 -6.71
N SER A 3 1.03 -2.80 -5.94
CA SER A 3 1.06 -2.58 -4.50
C SER A 3 0.63 -3.87 -3.79
N GLN A 4 1.39 -4.27 -2.78
CA GLN A 4 1.10 -5.47 -1.98
C GLN A 4 0.88 -5.06 -0.54
N ILE A 5 -0.30 -5.37 -0.02
CA ILE A 5 -0.70 -5.04 1.33
C ILE A 5 -0.60 -6.30 2.17
N PHE A 6 0.32 -6.30 3.11
CA PHE A 6 0.49 -7.36 4.09
C PHE A 6 -0.15 -6.93 5.40
N GLY A 7 -0.83 -7.86 6.05
CA GLY A 7 -1.40 -7.58 7.36
C GLY A 7 -1.75 -8.85 8.14
N ARG A 8 -2.05 -8.63 9.40
CA ARG A 8 -2.48 -9.63 10.38
C ARG A 8 -3.45 -9.00 11.36
N LYS A 9 -4.21 -9.83 12.06
CA LYS A 9 -5.03 -9.34 13.17
C LYS A 9 -4.14 -8.71 14.24
N ALA A 10 -4.50 -7.51 14.68
CA ALA A 10 -3.76 -6.78 15.69
C ALA A 10 -3.66 -7.58 17.00
N GLY A 11 -2.47 -7.62 17.58
CA GLY A 11 -2.18 -8.38 18.79
C GLY A 11 -2.25 -9.92 18.65
N SER A 12 -2.47 -10.46 17.45
CA SER A 12 -2.59 -11.91 17.26
C SER A 12 -1.26 -12.68 17.32
N GLY A 13 -0.12 -12.00 17.26
CA GLY A 13 1.21 -12.63 17.14
C GLY A 13 1.43 -13.44 15.85
N ALA A 14 0.41 -13.55 14.99
CA ALA A 14 0.44 -14.30 13.76
C ALA A 14 1.42 -13.71 12.75
N GLU A 15 1.86 -14.51 11.79
CA GLU A 15 2.67 -14.03 10.68
C GLU A 15 1.87 -13.09 9.78
N MET A 16 2.56 -12.10 9.21
CA MET A 16 1.97 -11.16 8.24
C MET A 16 1.60 -11.92 6.98
N LYS A 17 0.35 -11.78 6.52
CA LYS A 17 -0.14 -12.43 5.30
C LYS A 17 -0.48 -11.38 4.26
N LEU A 18 -0.30 -11.74 2.99
CA LEU A 18 -0.75 -10.91 1.89
C LEU A 18 -2.29 -10.84 1.92
N LEU A 19 -2.83 -9.65 2.16
CA LEU A 19 -4.27 -9.41 2.25
C LEU A 19 -4.84 -8.88 0.95
N LEU A 20 -4.15 -7.92 0.33
CA LEU A 20 -4.50 -7.36 -0.96
C LEU A 20 -3.27 -7.27 -1.84
N SER A 21 -3.46 -7.47 -3.14
CA SER A 21 -2.48 -7.12 -4.16
C SER A 21 -3.18 -6.29 -5.22
N GLY A 22 -2.70 -5.07 -5.43
CA GLY A 22 -3.00 -4.29 -6.62
C GLY A 22 -2.26 -4.91 -7.78
N GLU A 23 -2.99 -5.58 -8.68
CA GLU A 23 -2.53 -5.75 -10.05
C GLU A 23 -2.49 -4.35 -10.65
N GLY A 24 -1.33 -3.70 -10.52
CA GLY A 24 -1.11 -2.34 -10.99
C GLY A 24 -1.82 -2.08 -12.29
N ALA A 25 -2.58 -0.98 -12.36
CA ALA A 25 -3.54 -0.69 -13.42
C ALA A 25 -3.09 -1.23 -14.78
N SER A 26 -3.67 -2.37 -15.17
CA SER A 26 -3.48 -2.96 -16.50
C SER A 26 -4.22 -2.06 -17.48
N SER A 27 -3.57 -0.97 -17.87
CA SER A 27 -4.08 -0.06 -18.87
C SER A 27 -4.00 -0.79 -20.19
N GLY A 28 -5.11 -1.40 -20.59
CA GLY A 28 -5.26 -2.11 -21.86
C GLY A 28 -4.81 -1.24 -23.04
N GLY A 29 -3.51 -1.33 -23.38
CA GLY A 29 -2.91 -0.74 -24.56
C GLY A 29 -2.71 0.78 -24.59
N ARG A 30 -2.91 1.53 -23.50
CA ARG A 30 -2.65 2.98 -23.47
C ARG A 30 -1.46 3.34 -22.59
N PRO A 31 -0.48 4.11 -23.09
CA PRO A 31 0.59 4.67 -22.27
C PRO A 31 -0.05 5.69 -21.33
N VAL A 32 -0.32 5.22 -20.12
CA VAL A 32 -0.78 6.04 -19.00
C VAL A 32 0.44 6.65 -18.35
N ASP A 33 0.31 7.94 -18.02
CA ASP A 33 1.39 8.71 -17.44
C ASP A 33 1.83 8.05 -16.11
N PRO A 34 3.09 7.59 -16.00
CA PRO A 34 3.54 6.79 -14.88
C PRO A 34 3.44 7.55 -13.55
N GLY A 35 3.51 8.89 -13.55
CA GLY A 35 3.34 9.72 -12.36
C GLY A 35 1.90 9.72 -11.83
N ARG A 36 0.89 9.71 -12.71
CA ARG A 36 -0.53 9.78 -12.31
C ARG A 36 -1.06 8.44 -11.81
N LEU A 37 -0.52 7.34 -12.34
CA LEU A 37 -0.78 5.99 -11.84
C LEU A 37 -0.25 5.77 -10.43
N HIS A 38 0.88 6.43 -10.13
CA HIS A 38 1.54 6.37 -8.83
C HIS A 38 0.68 6.96 -7.72
N GLU A 39 0.16 8.17 -7.92
CA GLU A 39 -0.71 8.85 -6.95
C GLU A 39 -2.01 8.08 -6.69
N PHE A 40 -2.58 7.47 -7.74
CA PHE A 40 -3.80 6.67 -7.62
C PHE A 40 -3.58 5.36 -6.86
N GLU A 41 -2.50 4.63 -7.14
CA GLU A 41 -2.10 3.43 -6.39
C GLU A 41 -1.86 3.77 -4.91
N VAL A 42 -1.13 4.85 -4.63
CA VAL A 42 -0.83 5.32 -3.26
C VAL A 42 -2.11 5.71 -2.53
N SER A 43 -3.01 6.44 -3.18
CA SER A 43 -4.30 6.82 -2.60
C SER A 43 -5.20 5.61 -2.31
N ASN A 44 -5.19 4.59 -3.19
CA ASN A 44 -5.89 3.34 -2.94
C ASN A 44 -5.29 2.55 -1.79
N ALA A 45 -3.96 2.46 -1.74
CA ALA A 45 -3.25 1.82 -0.64
C ALA A 45 -3.58 2.49 0.70
N ARG A 46 -3.52 3.84 0.78
CA ARG A 46 -3.94 4.61 1.96
C ARG A 46 -5.37 4.27 2.39
N ARG A 47 -6.31 4.24 1.45
CA ARG A 47 -7.70 3.91 1.74
C ARG A 47 -7.86 2.48 2.26
N ALA A 48 -7.15 1.52 1.68
CA ALA A 48 -7.17 0.14 2.12
C ALA A 48 -6.56 -0.01 3.53
N VAL A 49 -5.41 0.64 3.78
CA VAL A 49 -4.76 0.70 5.10
C VAL A 49 -5.72 1.26 6.15
N LYS A 50 -6.38 2.38 5.87
CA LYS A 50 -7.36 2.99 6.77
C LYS A 50 -8.46 2.00 7.17
N VAL A 51 -9.08 1.36 6.18
CA VAL A 51 -10.15 0.36 6.41
C VAL A 51 -9.63 -0.85 7.19
N LEU A 52 -8.41 -1.32 6.93
CA LEU A 52 -7.80 -2.43 7.64
C LEU A 52 -7.51 -2.08 9.10
N ARG A 53 -6.97 -0.89 9.37
CA ARG A 53 -6.76 -0.39 10.74
C ARG A 53 -8.06 -0.26 11.51
N GLU A 54 -9.11 0.28 10.89
CA GLU A 54 -10.45 0.36 11.51
C GLU A 54 -11.00 -1.04 11.85
N LYS A 55 -10.57 -2.08 11.13
CA LYS A 55 -10.91 -3.48 11.41
C LYS A 55 -9.97 -4.16 12.41
N GLY A 56 -9.03 -3.43 13.02
CA GLY A 56 -8.05 -3.98 13.96
C GLY A 56 -7.03 -4.90 13.28
N VAL A 57 -6.58 -4.53 12.07
CA VAL A 57 -5.51 -5.22 11.34
C VAL A 57 -4.26 -4.35 11.39
N ASP A 58 -3.14 -4.94 11.82
CA ASP A 58 -1.81 -4.34 11.72
C ASP A 58 -1.11 -4.88 10.47
N GLY A 59 -0.30 -4.07 9.82
CA GLY A 59 0.30 -4.45 8.55
C GLY A 59 1.24 -3.41 7.98
N TYR A 60 1.68 -3.67 6.75
CA TYR A 60 2.47 -2.74 5.95
C TYR A 60 2.15 -2.90 4.46
N VAL A 61 2.35 -1.83 3.71
CA VAL A 61 2.26 -1.78 2.25
C VAL A 61 3.67 -1.84 1.68
N MET A 62 3.85 -2.65 0.64
CA MET A 62 5.03 -2.67 -0.20
C MET A 62 4.64 -2.31 -1.63
N PHE A 63 5.57 -1.69 -2.32
CA PHE A 63 5.39 -1.18 -3.65
C PHE A 63 6.44 -1.79 -4.57
N GLU A 64 6.05 -2.23 -5.78
CA GLU A 64 7.00 -2.92 -6.68
C GLU A 64 8.20 -2.04 -7.07
N SER A 65 7.98 -0.72 -7.20
CA SER A 65 9.04 0.24 -7.53
C SER A 65 9.80 0.74 -6.32
N ASP A 66 9.38 0.40 -5.09
CA ASP A 66 10.00 0.89 -3.86
C ASP A 66 10.10 -0.23 -2.79
N PRO A 67 11.31 -0.68 -2.43
CA PRO A 67 11.49 -1.78 -1.50
C PRO A 67 11.13 -1.42 -0.05
N ALA A 68 10.82 -0.15 0.25
CA ALA A 68 10.46 0.25 1.60
C ALA A 68 9.10 -0.35 2.01
N ARG A 69 9.01 -0.68 3.29
CA ARG A 69 7.78 -1.17 3.92
C ARG A 69 7.12 0.00 4.62
N TYR A 70 5.95 0.40 4.13
CA TYR A 70 5.16 1.46 4.74
C TYR A 70 4.19 0.82 5.73
N GLU A 71 4.50 0.89 7.01
CA GLU A 71 3.61 0.40 8.05
C GLU A 71 2.23 1.05 7.97
N PHE A 72 1.23 0.41 8.55
CA PHE A 72 -0.12 0.97 8.68
C PHE A 72 -0.11 2.12 9.68
N THR A 73 0.53 3.21 9.30
CA THR A 73 0.56 4.46 10.03
C THR A 73 -0.76 5.23 9.79
N PRO A 74 -1.11 6.19 10.65
CA PRO A 74 -2.17 7.15 10.34
C PRO A 74 -1.91 7.79 8.97
N ASP A 75 -2.98 8.21 8.27
CA ASP A 75 -2.84 8.83 6.94
C ASP A 75 -1.87 10.03 6.95
N GLU A 76 -1.78 10.71 8.09
CA GLU A 76 -0.88 11.83 8.39
C GLU A 76 0.61 11.42 8.42
N ASP A 77 0.91 10.18 8.77
CA ASP A 77 2.27 9.61 8.87
C ASP A 77 2.62 8.70 7.68
N PHE A 78 1.65 8.39 6.82
CA PHE A 78 1.90 7.64 5.59
C PHE A 78 2.51 8.60 4.57
N VAL A 79 3.83 8.75 4.56
CA VAL A 79 4.54 9.64 3.62
C VAL A 79 5.12 8.79 2.48
N TYR A 80 4.64 9.04 1.26
CA TYR A 80 5.14 8.39 0.05
C TYR A 80 5.35 9.44 -1.07
N PRO A 81 6.46 9.36 -1.83
CA PRO A 81 7.64 8.53 -1.57
C PRO A 81 8.30 8.92 -0.24
N ALA A 82 8.94 7.96 0.44
CA ALA A 82 9.84 8.31 1.54
C ALA A 82 10.91 9.24 0.95
N VAL A 83 10.83 10.53 1.26
CA VAL A 83 11.74 11.54 0.70
C VAL A 83 13.15 11.18 1.17
N SER A 84 13.90 10.45 0.35
CA SER A 84 15.33 10.28 0.53
C SER A 84 15.95 11.58 0.03
N HIS A 85 16.32 12.43 0.98
CA HIS A 85 16.90 13.73 0.75
C HIS A 85 18.38 13.64 0.38
#